data_AF-A0A967X9F9-F1
#
_entry.id   AF-A0A967X9F9-F1
#
_cell.length_a   1.000
_cell.length_b   1.000
_cell.length_c   1.000
_cell.angle_alpha   90.00
_cell.angle_beta   90.00
_cell.angle_gamma   90.00
#
_symmetry.space_group_name_H-M   'P 1'
#
loop_
_entity.id
_entity.type
_entity.pdbx_description
1 polymer ?
#
loop_
_entity_poly.entity_id
_entity_poly.type
_entity_poly.pdbx_seq_one_letter_code
_entity_poly.pdbx_strand_id
1 'polypeptide(L)'
;MAAKCVEFFTSVDVRPYLPEVKAPTLVLHRRGGRDAPIAAGRAAAALIPDARFVALEGDMDHPMLGDTSYLETLTQFLDEGRDQGPAAQAPTAAAVHTILFTDVEGSTALTQRLGDAKAREVLREHERIVREALKAHGGSEVKTMGDGFMASFSSATRALECAIAMQRAFAEHNESAEEPILVRVGLNAGEPIAEEEDLFGTAVILAARIAAKAEGGEIVASDVVRQLVAGKGFLFSDRGDVALRGFEDPVRLYEVRWREDG
;
A
#
# COMPACT_ATOMS: atom_id res chain seq x y z
N MET A 1 11.93 22.44 33.99
CA MET A 1 11.10 21.78 32.96
C MET A 1 10.84 20.30 33.29
N ALA A 2 11.86 19.50 33.64
CA ALA A 2 11.69 18.08 33.97
C ALA A 2 10.64 17.81 35.08
N ALA A 3 10.67 18.52 36.21
CA ALA A 3 9.71 18.34 37.31
C ALA A 3 8.24 18.58 36.92
N LYS A 4 7.98 19.59 36.06
CA LYS A 4 6.63 19.89 35.57
C LYS A 4 6.13 18.85 34.56
N CYS A 5 7.01 18.23 33.77
CA CYS A 5 6.63 17.13 32.89
C CYS A 5 6.25 15.89 33.69
N VAL A 6 7.03 15.54 34.72
CA VAL A 6 6.71 14.40 35.61
C VAL A 6 5.36 14.62 36.32
N GLU A 7 5.15 15.81 36.87
CA GLU A 7 3.90 16.18 37.56
C GLU A 7 2.66 16.11 36.64
N PHE A 8 2.82 16.48 35.36
CA PHE A 8 1.77 16.35 34.34
C PHE A 8 1.42 14.89 34.06
N PHE A 9 2.40 14.00 33.91
CA PHE A 9 2.14 12.58 33.68
C PHE A 9 1.56 11.85 34.92
N THR A 10 1.85 12.32 36.12
CA THR A 10 1.33 11.72 37.38
C THR A 10 -0.02 12.24 37.83
N SER A 11 -0.51 13.37 37.29
CA SER A 11 -1.76 14.03 37.74
C SER A 11 -3.00 13.61 36.96
N VAL A 12 -2.84 12.85 35.87
CA VAL A 12 -3.96 12.38 35.04
C VAL A 12 -4.39 10.99 35.50
N ASP A 13 -5.60 10.90 36.06
CA ASP A 13 -6.22 9.62 36.40
C ASP A 13 -6.95 9.03 35.18
N VAL A 14 -6.32 8.06 34.54
CA VAL A 14 -6.88 7.36 33.37
C VAL A 14 -7.73 6.13 33.76
N ARG A 15 -7.77 5.73 35.03
CA ARG A 15 -8.44 4.49 35.48
C ARG A 15 -9.91 4.38 35.05
N PRO A 16 -10.72 5.46 35.03
CA PRO A 16 -12.11 5.37 34.56
C PRO A 16 -12.25 4.94 33.10
N TYR A 17 -11.24 5.19 32.26
CA TYR A 17 -11.29 4.95 30.81
C TYR A 17 -10.64 3.61 30.41
N LEU A 18 -9.84 2.99 31.28
CA LEU A 18 -9.16 1.73 30.98
C LEU A 18 -10.13 0.58 30.57
N PRO A 19 -11.34 0.44 31.14
CA PRO A 19 -12.31 -0.57 30.70
C PRO A 19 -12.89 -0.37 29.29
N GLU A 20 -12.75 0.84 28.73
CA GLU A 20 -13.25 1.18 27.40
C GLU A 20 -12.31 0.71 26.28
N VAL A 21 -11.05 0.38 26.61
CA VAL A 21 -10.08 -0.14 25.64
C VAL A 21 -10.54 -1.51 25.12
N LYS A 22 -10.79 -1.60 23.80
CA LYS A 22 -11.27 -2.82 23.13
C LYS A 22 -10.20 -3.54 22.31
N ALA A 23 -9.01 -2.96 22.18
CA ALA A 23 -7.90 -3.56 21.45
C ALA A 23 -7.06 -4.45 22.38
N PRO A 24 -6.43 -5.52 21.86
CA PRO A 24 -5.40 -6.25 22.60
C PRO A 24 -4.37 -5.27 23.15
N THR A 25 -4.07 -5.35 24.45
CA THR A 25 -3.23 -4.35 25.12
C THR A 25 -2.06 -4.99 25.88
N LEU A 26 -0.86 -4.46 25.67
CA LEU A 26 0.34 -4.80 26.44
C LEU A 26 0.65 -3.66 27.41
N VAL A 27 0.74 -3.98 28.70
CA VAL A 27 1.15 -3.06 29.76
C VAL A 27 2.57 -3.43 30.21
N LEU A 28 3.52 -2.54 29.93
CA LEU A 28 4.93 -2.68 30.32
C LEU A 28 5.22 -1.83 31.56
N HIS A 29 5.93 -2.39 32.55
CA HIS A 29 6.34 -1.65 33.76
C HIS A 29 7.74 -2.09 34.22
N ARG A 30 8.63 -1.14 34.51
CA ARG A 30 10.00 -1.42 35.01
C ARG A 30 10.02 -1.62 36.52
N ARG A 31 10.56 -2.74 36.99
CA ARG A 31 10.49 -3.12 38.42
C ARG A 31 11.15 -2.11 39.36
N GLY A 32 12.23 -1.47 38.92
CA GLY A 32 13.01 -0.52 39.71
C GLY A 32 12.65 0.95 39.51
N GLY A 33 11.57 1.27 38.78
CA GLY A 33 11.11 2.64 38.60
C GLY A 33 10.88 3.36 39.93
N ARG A 34 11.24 4.63 40.01
CA ARG A 34 11.21 5.46 41.22
C ARG A 34 9.92 6.26 41.38
N ASP A 35 9.26 6.60 40.27
CA ASP A 35 8.12 7.50 40.22
C ASP A 35 6.78 6.75 40.36
N ALA A 36 6.70 5.48 39.91
CA ALA A 36 5.48 4.67 40.01
C ALA A 36 5.76 3.24 40.49
N PRO A 37 5.10 2.77 41.58
CA PRO A 37 5.29 1.40 42.05
C PRO A 37 4.73 0.41 41.03
N ILE A 38 5.36 -0.75 40.90
CA ILE A 38 4.94 -1.82 39.98
C ILE A 38 3.48 -2.28 40.18
N ALA A 39 2.95 -2.12 41.39
CA ALA A 39 1.55 -2.40 41.70
C ALA A 39 0.59 -1.53 40.88
N ALA A 40 0.99 -0.31 40.50
CA ALA A 40 0.19 0.59 39.66
C ALA A 40 0.05 0.04 38.23
N GLY A 41 1.14 -0.43 37.61
CA GLY A 41 1.09 -1.06 36.30
C GLY A 41 0.24 -2.34 36.28
N ARG A 42 0.32 -3.16 37.34
CA ARG A 42 -0.55 -4.33 37.49
C ARG A 42 -2.02 -3.96 37.64
N ALA A 43 -2.32 -2.94 38.44
CA ALA A 43 -3.68 -2.46 38.64
C ALA A 43 -4.27 -1.87 37.34
N ALA A 44 -3.46 -1.16 36.55
CA ALA A 44 -3.86 -0.65 35.25
C ALA A 44 -4.18 -1.80 34.27
N ALA A 45 -3.31 -2.82 34.18
CA ALA A 45 -3.57 -3.98 33.32
C ALA A 45 -4.85 -4.74 33.71
N ALA A 46 -5.13 -4.88 35.01
CA ALA A 46 -6.34 -5.55 35.50
C ALA A 46 -7.64 -4.81 35.16
N LEU A 47 -7.58 -3.51 34.83
CA LEU A 47 -8.73 -2.71 34.42
C LEU A 47 -8.98 -2.75 32.91
N ILE A 48 -8.04 -3.26 32.11
CA ILE A 48 -8.15 -3.35 30.66
C ILE A 48 -8.54 -4.79 30.27
N PRO A 49 -9.65 -5.00 29.53
CA PRO A 49 -10.02 -6.32 29.06
C PRO A 49 -8.89 -7.00 28.27
N ASP A 50 -8.61 -8.26 28.59
CA ASP A 50 -7.62 -9.11 27.91
C ASP A 50 -6.18 -8.52 27.84
N ALA A 51 -5.84 -7.59 28.74
CA ALA A 51 -4.50 -7.00 28.76
C ALA A 51 -3.44 -7.95 29.33
N ARG A 52 -2.28 -7.96 28.69
CA ARG A 52 -1.07 -8.65 29.16
C ARG A 52 -0.19 -7.68 29.93
N PHE A 53 0.17 -8.04 31.16
CA PHE A 53 1.16 -7.29 31.95
C PHE A 53 2.54 -7.94 31.87
N VAL A 54 3.57 -7.16 31.55
CA VAL A 54 4.96 -7.61 31.60
C VAL A 54 5.80 -6.67 32.46
N ALA A 55 6.48 -7.26 33.44
CA ALA A 55 7.46 -6.56 34.27
C ALA A 55 8.84 -6.66 33.61
N LEU A 56 9.45 -5.52 33.32
CA LEU A 56 10.81 -5.43 32.79
C LEU A 56 11.79 -5.13 33.93
N GLU A 57 13.00 -5.68 33.88
CA GLU A 57 14.07 -5.32 34.82
C GLU A 57 14.57 -3.89 34.57
N GLY A 58 15.24 -3.25 35.53
CA GLY A 58 15.81 -1.90 35.37
C GLY A 58 15.11 -0.82 36.21
N ASP A 59 15.79 0.33 36.35
CA ASP A 59 15.49 1.41 37.30
C ASP A 59 14.92 2.69 36.67
N MET A 60 14.75 2.70 35.35
CA MET A 60 14.12 3.79 34.61
C MET A 60 12.59 3.67 34.66
N ASP A 61 11.91 4.77 34.98
CA ASP A 61 10.45 4.80 35.11
C ASP A 61 9.71 4.58 33.79
N HIS A 62 10.25 5.09 32.68
CA HIS A 62 9.66 4.90 31.36
C HIS A 62 10.16 3.60 30.72
N PRO A 63 9.29 2.62 30.39
CA PRO A 63 9.70 1.31 29.89
C PRO A 63 10.59 1.33 28.63
N MET A 64 10.38 2.34 27.78
CA MET A 64 11.10 2.54 26.51
C MET A 64 12.45 3.27 26.66
N LEU A 65 12.83 3.70 27.87
CA LEU A 65 14.10 4.39 28.15
C LEU A 65 15.03 3.45 28.94
N GLY A 66 16.34 3.55 28.69
CA GLY A 66 17.39 2.81 29.40
C GLY A 66 18.03 1.69 28.58
N ASP A 67 17.28 0.64 28.27
CA ASP A 67 17.75 -0.50 27.46
C ASP A 67 16.70 -0.92 26.40
N THR A 68 17.05 -1.89 25.57
CA THR A 68 16.20 -2.42 24.48
C THR A 68 15.40 -3.68 24.84
N SER A 69 15.40 -4.13 26.10
CA SER A 69 14.73 -5.39 26.52
C SER A 69 13.21 -5.37 26.28
N TYR A 70 12.61 -4.18 26.24
CA TYR A 70 11.19 -4.02 25.91
C TYR A 70 10.87 -4.41 24.46
N LEU A 71 11.84 -4.32 23.53
CA LEU A 71 11.62 -4.58 22.11
C LEU A 71 11.25 -6.02 21.83
N GLU A 72 11.87 -6.98 22.53
CA GLU A 72 11.57 -8.40 22.37
C GLU A 72 10.14 -8.72 22.86
N THR A 73 9.76 -8.16 24.01
CA THR A 73 8.40 -8.29 24.56
C THR A 73 7.35 -7.62 23.67
N LEU A 74 7.66 -6.43 23.15
CA LEU A 74 6.79 -5.71 22.23
C LEU A 74 6.61 -6.48 20.91
N THR A 75 7.70 -7.01 20.35
CA THR A 75 7.68 -7.80 19.11
C THR A 75 6.83 -9.06 19.30
N GLN A 76 7.06 -9.81 20.37
CA GLN A 76 6.27 -11.00 20.69
C GLN A 76 4.77 -10.67 20.79
N PHE A 77 4.41 -9.61 21.51
CA PHE A 77 3.01 -9.22 21.67
C PHE A 77 2.36 -8.80 20.34
N LEU A 78 3.08 -8.07 19.50
CA LEU A 78 2.61 -7.69 18.17
C LEU A 78 2.43 -8.91 17.27
N ASP A 79 3.31 -9.90 17.37
CA ASP A 79 3.20 -11.15 16.62
C ASP A 79 2.03 -12.02 17.10
N GLU A 80 1.78 -12.10 18.41
CA GLU A 80 0.61 -12.79 18.97
C GLU A 80 -0.72 -12.11 18.58
N GLY A 81 -0.74 -10.77 18.50
CA GLY A 81 -1.92 -10.00 18.08
C GLY A 81 -2.24 -10.09 16.58
N ARG A 82 -1.25 -10.46 15.74
CA ARG A 82 -1.43 -10.69 14.30
C ARG A 82 -2.30 -11.90 13.99
N ASP A 83 -2.44 -12.85 14.92
CA ASP A 83 -3.28 -14.04 14.74
C ASP A 83 -4.79 -13.79 14.95
N GLN A 84 -5.22 -12.61 15.47
CA GLN A 84 -6.64 -12.33 15.81
C GLN A 84 -7.28 -11.11 15.14
N GLY A 85 -6.60 -10.42 14.21
CA GLY A 85 -7.17 -9.39 13.32
C GLY A 85 -6.91 -9.75 11.85
N PRO A 86 -7.53 -9.08 10.84
CA PRO A 86 -7.23 -9.37 9.45
C PRO A 86 -5.75 -9.07 9.21
N ALA A 87 -4.98 -10.14 9.08
CA ALA A 87 -3.53 -10.13 9.08
C ALA A 87 -2.98 -9.12 8.07
N ALA A 88 -2.26 -8.10 8.56
CA ALA A 88 -1.14 -7.58 7.81
C ALA A 88 -0.05 -8.66 7.88
N GLN A 89 -0.09 -9.55 6.89
CA GLN A 89 0.86 -10.66 6.75
C GLN A 89 2.28 -10.10 6.69
N ALA A 90 3.15 -10.53 7.63
CA ALA A 90 4.57 -10.68 7.31
C ALA A 90 4.64 -11.56 6.05
N PRO A 91 5.59 -11.31 5.10
CA PRO A 91 5.54 -11.90 3.77
C PRO A 91 5.55 -13.43 3.88
N THR A 92 4.35 -13.99 3.78
CA THR A 92 4.17 -15.42 3.57
C THR A 92 4.77 -15.75 2.22
N ALA A 93 5.42 -16.91 2.15
CA ALA A 93 5.69 -17.66 0.94
C ALA A 93 4.79 -17.22 -0.24
N ALA A 94 5.41 -16.71 -1.31
CA ALA A 94 4.83 -16.51 -2.64
C ALA A 94 3.32 -16.20 -2.66
N ALA A 95 2.93 -15.01 -2.22
CA ALA A 95 1.55 -14.55 -2.36
C ALA A 95 1.29 -14.05 -3.79
N VAL A 96 0.11 -14.34 -4.34
CA VAL A 96 -0.30 -13.81 -5.65
C VAL A 96 -0.65 -12.32 -5.49
N HIS A 97 0.04 -11.46 -6.23
CA HIS A 97 -0.26 -10.05 -6.37
C HIS A 97 -0.72 -9.74 -7.79
N THR A 98 -1.65 -8.78 -7.92
CA THR A 98 -1.89 -8.09 -9.18
C THR A 98 -1.02 -6.84 -9.23
N ILE A 99 -0.15 -6.77 -10.23
CA ILE A 99 0.82 -5.71 -10.44
C ILE A 99 0.28 -4.83 -11.56
N LEU A 100 0.22 -3.52 -11.29
CA LEU A 100 -0.20 -2.49 -12.21
C LEU A 100 1.01 -1.60 -12.52
N PHE A 101 1.25 -1.37 -13.81
CA PHE A 101 2.15 -0.33 -14.29
C PHE A 101 1.33 0.72 -15.04
N THR A 102 1.67 1.98 -14.83
CA THR A 102 1.13 3.09 -15.62
C THR A 102 2.23 4.09 -15.93
N ASP A 103 2.22 4.69 -17.11
CA ASP A 103 3.08 5.83 -17.47
C ASP A 103 2.35 6.81 -18.40
N VAL A 104 2.93 8.00 -18.59
CA VAL A 104 2.36 9.03 -19.46
C VAL A 104 2.85 8.80 -20.89
N GLU A 105 1.93 8.69 -21.82
CA GLU A 105 2.27 8.57 -23.24
C GLU A 105 3.00 9.83 -23.72
N GLY A 106 4.16 9.64 -24.35
CA GLY A 106 4.89 10.74 -24.96
C GLY A 106 5.45 11.78 -23.97
N SER A 107 5.62 11.45 -22.69
CA SER A 107 6.10 12.37 -21.65
C SER A 107 7.40 13.10 -22.00
N THR A 108 8.35 12.41 -22.66
CA THR A 108 9.59 13.03 -23.13
C THR A 108 9.33 14.12 -24.19
N ALA A 109 8.43 13.85 -25.14
CA ALA A 109 8.06 14.82 -26.18
C ALA A 109 7.27 16.00 -25.57
N LEU A 110 6.43 15.73 -24.58
CA LEU A 110 5.73 16.76 -23.80
C LEU A 110 6.74 17.69 -23.10
N THR A 111 7.76 17.14 -22.43
CA THR A 111 8.82 17.94 -21.80
C THR A 111 9.61 18.78 -22.80
N GLN A 112 9.96 18.22 -23.95
CA GLN A 112 10.67 18.97 -24.99
C GLN A 112 9.85 20.15 -25.55
N ARG A 113 8.54 19.97 -25.69
CA ARG A 113 7.63 20.99 -26.23
C ARG A 113 7.30 22.09 -25.22
N LEU A 114 7.09 21.72 -23.95
CA LEU A 114 6.61 22.63 -22.90
C LEU A 114 7.72 23.24 -22.05
N GLY A 115 8.91 22.63 -22.07
CA GLY A 115 9.99 22.92 -21.14
C GLY A 115 9.74 22.35 -19.74
N ASP A 116 10.81 22.26 -18.95
CA ASP A 116 10.83 21.52 -17.69
C ASP A 116 9.79 22.00 -16.66
N ALA A 117 9.59 23.31 -16.56
CA ALA A 117 8.68 23.89 -15.55
C ALA A 117 7.22 23.51 -15.81
N LYS A 118 6.71 23.76 -17.03
CA LYS A 118 5.31 23.44 -17.40
C LYS A 118 5.09 21.93 -17.49
N ALA A 119 6.07 21.17 -17.97
CA ALA A 119 6.01 19.70 -17.95
C ALA A 119 5.93 19.15 -16.51
N ARG A 120 6.66 19.74 -15.56
CA ARG A 120 6.59 19.33 -14.16
C ARG A 120 5.20 19.54 -13.56
N GLU A 121 4.53 20.64 -13.91
CA GLU A 121 3.14 20.91 -13.48
C GLU A 121 2.19 19.83 -13.98
N VAL A 122 2.27 19.47 -15.26
CA VAL A 122 1.48 18.37 -15.84
C VAL A 122 1.76 17.05 -15.10
N LEU A 123 3.04 16.73 -14.84
CA LEU A 123 3.41 15.51 -14.11
C LEU A 123 2.93 15.51 -12.66
N ARG A 124 2.83 16.66 -11.99
CA ARG A 124 2.27 16.74 -10.63
C ARG A 124 0.79 16.38 -10.62
N GLU A 125 0.06 16.83 -11.62
CA GLU A 125 -1.36 16.52 -11.74
C GLU A 125 -1.59 15.05 -12.08
N HIS A 126 -0.75 14.49 -12.96
CA HIS A 126 -0.70 13.04 -13.18
C HIS A 126 -0.47 12.25 -11.88
N GLU A 127 0.57 12.60 -11.13
CA GLU A 127 0.89 11.95 -9.86
C GLU A 127 -0.26 12.04 -8.84
N ARG A 128 -0.95 13.19 -8.78
CA ARG A 128 -2.10 13.42 -7.90
C ARG A 128 -3.24 12.46 -8.24
N ILE A 129 -3.65 12.42 -9.50
CA ILE A 129 -4.75 11.57 -9.99
C ILE A 129 -4.45 10.09 -9.73
N VAL A 130 -3.23 9.63 -10.05
CA VAL A 130 -2.83 8.24 -9.83
C VAL A 130 -2.90 7.87 -8.34
N ARG A 131 -2.34 8.70 -7.45
CA ARG A 131 -2.32 8.42 -6.00
C ARG A 131 -3.71 8.41 -5.38
N GLU A 132 -4.61 9.29 -5.84
CA GLU A 132 -6.01 9.30 -5.41
C GLU A 132 -6.73 8.01 -5.81
N ALA A 133 -6.55 7.56 -7.06
CA ALA A 133 -7.11 6.30 -7.52
C ALA A 133 -6.54 5.08 -6.77
N LEU A 134 -5.22 5.03 -6.54
CA LEU A 134 -4.60 3.97 -5.75
C LEU A 134 -5.19 3.91 -4.33
N LYS A 135 -5.27 5.07 -3.66
CA LYS A 135 -5.84 5.16 -2.31
C LYS A 135 -7.31 4.72 -2.25
N ALA A 136 -8.13 5.16 -3.20
CA ALA A 136 -9.55 4.81 -3.24
C ALA A 136 -9.78 3.31 -3.50
N HIS A 137 -8.86 2.67 -4.22
CA HIS A 137 -8.98 1.27 -4.63
C HIS A 137 -8.15 0.28 -3.80
N GLY A 138 -7.43 0.77 -2.77
CA GLY A 138 -6.62 -0.09 -1.90
C GLY A 138 -5.36 -0.63 -2.59
N GLY A 139 -4.80 0.14 -3.51
CA GLY A 139 -3.52 -0.15 -4.15
C GLY A 139 -2.35 0.37 -3.32
N SER A 140 -1.27 -0.40 -3.27
CA SER A 140 0.00 0.02 -2.67
C SER A 140 0.92 0.55 -3.77
N GLU A 141 1.30 1.82 -3.70
CA GLU A 141 2.38 2.39 -4.50
C GLU A 141 3.69 1.71 -4.09
N VAL A 142 4.33 1.00 -5.03
CA VAL A 142 5.61 0.33 -4.80
C VAL A 142 6.75 1.31 -5.09
N LYS A 143 6.74 1.92 -6.27
CA LYS A 143 7.72 2.93 -6.68
C LYS A 143 7.29 3.73 -7.89
N THR A 144 7.94 4.87 -8.08
CA THR A 144 7.85 5.73 -9.27
C THR A 144 9.10 5.60 -10.14
N MET A 145 8.94 5.62 -11.47
CA MET A 145 10.01 5.55 -12.47
C MET A 145 9.87 6.73 -13.44
N GLY A 146 10.22 7.93 -12.96
CA GLY A 146 9.99 9.17 -13.72
C GLY A 146 8.52 9.56 -13.72
N ASP A 147 7.87 9.45 -14.87
CA ASP A 147 6.43 9.62 -15.06
C ASP A 147 5.65 8.30 -14.86
N GLY A 148 6.35 7.17 -14.72
CA GLY A 148 5.73 5.87 -14.48
C GLY A 148 5.47 5.54 -13.01
N PHE A 149 4.43 4.76 -12.73
CA PHE A 149 4.13 4.17 -11.43
C PHE A 149 4.12 2.65 -11.53
N MET A 150 4.61 2.01 -10.47
CA MET A 150 4.38 0.61 -10.17
C MET A 150 3.55 0.52 -8.91
N ALA A 151 2.43 -0.19 -8.99
CA ALA A 151 1.55 -0.45 -7.86
C ALA A 151 1.20 -1.94 -7.76
N SER A 152 0.82 -2.36 -6.55
CA SER A 152 0.39 -3.73 -6.29
C SER A 152 -0.94 -3.79 -5.55
N PHE A 153 -1.66 -4.88 -5.79
CA PHE A 153 -2.97 -5.17 -5.21
C PHE A 153 -3.03 -6.64 -4.82
N SER A 154 -3.68 -6.94 -3.70
CA SER A 154 -4.03 -8.32 -3.30
C SER A 154 -5.24 -8.86 -4.08
N SER A 155 -5.92 -8.02 -4.88
CA SER A 155 -7.11 -8.38 -5.64
C SER A 155 -7.05 -7.84 -7.07
N ALA A 156 -7.19 -8.73 -8.06
CA ALA A 156 -7.31 -8.36 -9.48
C ALA A 156 -8.54 -7.48 -9.78
N THR A 157 -9.65 -7.69 -9.06
CA THR A 157 -10.87 -6.87 -9.22
C THR A 157 -10.59 -5.41 -8.85
N ARG A 158 -10.09 -5.17 -7.64
CA ARG A 158 -9.65 -3.83 -7.18
C ARG A 158 -8.61 -3.18 -8.10
N ALA A 159 -7.65 -3.93 -8.62
CA ALA A 159 -6.67 -3.39 -9.57
C ALA A 159 -7.32 -2.90 -10.87
N LEU A 160 -8.27 -3.65 -11.43
CA LEU A 160 -9.02 -3.22 -12.62
C LEU A 160 -9.95 -2.05 -12.35
N GLU A 161 -10.66 -2.06 -11.22
CA GLU A 161 -11.47 -0.90 -10.79
C GLU A 161 -10.61 0.36 -10.69
N CYS A 162 -9.41 0.23 -10.13
CA CYS A 162 -8.44 1.31 -10.03
C CYS A 162 -8.00 1.81 -11.40
N ALA A 163 -7.61 0.92 -12.31
CA ALA A 163 -7.21 1.27 -13.67
C ALA A 163 -8.33 1.99 -14.44
N ILE A 164 -9.57 1.52 -14.31
CA ILE A 164 -10.76 2.14 -14.92
C ILE A 164 -11.00 3.52 -14.32
N ALA A 165 -10.92 3.66 -12.99
CA ALA A 165 -11.07 4.94 -12.31
C ALA A 165 -9.99 5.94 -12.72
N MET A 166 -8.73 5.50 -12.86
CA MET A 166 -7.64 6.33 -13.38
C MET A 166 -7.97 6.86 -14.78
N GLN A 167 -8.35 5.97 -15.71
CA GLN A 167 -8.67 6.40 -17.08
C GLN A 167 -9.84 7.39 -17.14
N ARG A 168 -10.86 7.19 -16.31
CA ARG A 168 -12.00 8.12 -16.20
C ARG A 168 -11.59 9.47 -15.62
N ALA A 169 -10.78 9.48 -14.57
CA ALA A 169 -10.29 10.72 -13.96
C ALA A 169 -9.39 11.51 -14.91
N PHE A 170 -8.55 10.83 -15.70
CA PHE A 170 -7.78 11.49 -16.76
C PHE A 170 -8.67 12.01 -17.88
N ALA A 171 -9.69 11.26 -18.30
CA ALA A 171 -10.65 11.73 -19.30
C ALA A 171 -11.36 13.01 -18.84
N GLU A 172 -11.87 13.04 -17.60
CA GLU A 172 -12.51 14.20 -16.99
C GLU A 172 -11.56 15.40 -16.89
N HIS A 173 -10.32 15.18 -16.43
CA HIS A 173 -9.29 16.22 -16.40
C HIS A 173 -9.05 16.82 -17.80
N ASN A 174 -8.94 15.96 -18.82
CA ASN A 174 -8.64 16.34 -20.19
C ASN A 174 -9.77 17.11 -20.89
N GLU A 175 -11.00 17.13 -20.36
CA GLU A 175 -12.10 17.92 -20.93
C GLU A 175 -11.83 19.43 -20.85
N SER A 176 -11.02 19.87 -19.87
CA SER A 176 -10.73 21.29 -19.62
C SER A 176 -9.25 21.63 -19.60
N ALA A 177 -8.37 20.62 -19.64
CA ALA A 177 -6.92 20.81 -19.64
C ALA A 177 -6.42 21.37 -20.99
N GLU A 178 -5.50 22.34 -20.92
CA GLU A 178 -4.76 22.81 -22.10
C GLU A 178 -3.85 21.72 -22.68
N GLU A 179 -3.31 20.86 -21.79
CA GLU A 179 -2.38 19.79 -22.13
C GLU A 179 -2.96 18.45 -21.65
N PRO A 180 -3.53 17.64 -22.56
CA PRO A 180 -4.15 16.39 -22.17
C PRO A 180 -3.09 15.38 -21.69
N ILE A 181 -3.42 14.66 -20.63
CA ILE A 181 -2.60 13.59 -20.07
C ILE A 181 -3.22 12.27 -20.49
N LEU A 182 -2.54 11.55 -21.39
CA LEU A 182 -2.91 10.21 -21.79
C LEU A 182 -2.01 9.21 -21.07
N VAL A 183 -2.61 8.30 -20.31
CA VAL A 183 -1.87 7.27 -19.57
C VAL A 183 -2.09 5.90 -20.16
N ARG A 184 -1.04 5.09 -20.13
CA ARG A 184 -1.04 3.71 -20.61
C ARG A 184 -1.00 2.80 -19.39
N VAL A 185 -1.96 1.88 -19.26
CA VAL A 185 -2.03 1.00 -18.09
C VAL A 185 -1.82 -0.46 -18.48
N GLY A 186 -0.96 -1.17 -17.77
CA GLY A 186 -0.71 -2.60 -17.93
C GLY A 186 -0.89 -3.36 -16.64
N LEU A 187 -1.56 -4.51 -16.69
CA LEU A 187 -1.76 -5.39 -15.54
C LEU A 187 -1.30 -6.82 -15.80
N ASN A 188 -0.65 -7.40 -14.80
CA ASN A 188 -0.43 -8.84 -14.71
C ASN A 188 -0.67 -9.32 -13.27
N ALA A 189 -0.97 -10.60 -13.08
CA ALA A 189 -0.99 -11.22 -11.77
C ALA A 189 -0.03 -12.41 -11.71
N GLY A 190 0.54 -12.65 -10.53
CA GLY A 190 1.47 -13.74 -10.27
C GLY A 190 2.10 -13.60 -8.89
N GLU A 191 3.11 -14.41 -8.61
CA GLU A 191 3.82 -14.42 -7.32
C GLU A 191 5.15 -13.68 -7.44
N PRO A 192 5.22 -12.36 -7.20
CA PRO A 192 6.48 -11.63 -7.17
C PRO A 192 7.31 -12.02 -5.95
N ILE A 193 8.61 -11.78 -6.04
CA ILE A 193 9.51 -11.81 -4.89
C ILE A 193 9.35 -10.47 -4.18
N ALA A 194 8.89 -10.49 -2.92
CA ALA A 194 8.78 -9.30 -2.09
C ALA A 194 10.03 -9.14 -1.23
N GLU A 195 10.70 -7.99 -1.36
CA GLU A 195 11.87 -7.62 -0.55
C GLU A 195 11.66 -6.20 -0.02
N GLU A 196 11.65 -6.06 1.31
CA GLU A 196 11.34 -4.80 1.99
C GLU A 196 10.02 -4.17 1.51
N GLU A 197 10.07 -3.07 0.77
CA GLU A 197 8.93 -2.34 0.20
C GLU A 197 8.88 -2.45 -1.34
N ASP A 198 9.62 -3.40 -1.94
CA ASP A 198 9.72 -3.57 -3.39
C ASP A 198 9.27 -4.97 -3.84
N LEU A 199 8.97 -5.10 -5.13
CA LEU A 199 8.55 -6.34 -5.78
C LEU A 199 9.40 -6.61 -7.03
N PHE A 200 9.81 -7.88 -7.16
CA PHE A 200 10.67 -8.34 -8.24
C PHE A 200 10.17 -9.62 -8.90
N GLY A 201 10.86 -10.00 -9.98
CA GLY A 201 10.65 -11.27 -10.66
C GLY A 201 9.78 -11.17 -11.91
N THR A 202 9.49 -12.33 -12.49
CA THR A 202 8.85 -12.47 -13.80
C THR A 202 7.48 -11.81 -13.87
N ALA A 203 6.69 -11.88 -12.79
CA ALA A 203 5.36 -11.28 -12.74
C ALA A 203 5.39 -9.75 -12.91
N VAL A 204 6.39 -9.10 -12.31
CA VAL A 204 6.62 -7.64 -12.39
C VAL A 204 7.11 -7.24 -13.77
N ILE A 205 8.10 -7.98 -14.29
CA ILE A 205 8.64 -7.72 -15.63
C ILE A 205 7.53 -7.87 -16.68
N LEU A 206 6.68 -8.90 -16.57
CA LEU A 206 5.58 -9.12 -17.48
C LEU A 206 4.58 -7.95 -17.44
N ALA A 207 4.17 -7.48 -16.25
CA ALA A 207 3.28 -6.34 -16.11
C ALA A 207 3.83 -5.08 -16.81
N ALA A 208 5.13 -4.79 -16.63
CA ALA A 208 5.79 -3.67 -17.30
C ALA A 208 5.81 -3.81 -18.83
N ARG A 209 6.02 -5.04 -19.34
CA ARG A 209 5.96 -5.31 -20.79
C ARG A 209 4.55 -5.18 -21.36
N ILE A 210 3.54 -5.53 -20.58
CA ILE A 210 2.12 -5.37 -20.95
C ILE A 210 1.76 -3.89 -21.00
N ALA A 211 2.16 -3.08 -20.02
CA ALA A 211 1.94 -1.63 -20.04
C ALA A 211 2.56 -0.97 -21.28
N ALA A 212 3.75 -1.42 -21.68
CA ALA A 212 4.40 -0.94 -22.90
C ALA A 212 3.70 -1.34 -24.23
N LYS A 213 2.66 -2.19 -24.17
CA LYS A 213 1.80 -2.56 -25.31
C LYS A 213 0.46 -1.83 -25.32
N ALA A 214 0.16 -1.03 -24.29
CA ALA A 214 -0.97 -0.13 -24.28
C ALA A 214 -0.62 1.15 -25.04
N GLU A 215 -1.64 1.80 -25.62
CA GLU A 215 -1.59 3.18 -26.10
C GLU A 215 -2.20 4.12 -25.04
N GLY A 216 -2.02 5.44 -25.23
CA GLY A 216 -2.58 6.46 -24.36
C GLY A 216 -4.10 6.35 -24.24
N GLY A 217 -4.58 6.17 -23.01
CA GLY A 217 -6.01 5.94 -22.73
C GLY A 217 -6.42 4.47 -22.70
N GLU A 218 -5.50 3.52 -22.87
CA GLU A 218 -5.79 2.10 -22.85
C GLU A 218 -5.44 1.43 -21.52
N ILE A 219 -6.14 0.32 -21.26
CA ILE A 219 -5.83 -0.61 -20.18
C ILE A 219 -5.63 -1.98 -20.82
N VAL A 220 -4.43 -2.56 -20.67
CA VAL A 220 -4.10 -3.88 -21.19
C VAL A 220 -3.80 -4.83 -20.04
N ALA A 221 -4.35 -6.04 -20.09
CA ALA A 221 -4.19 -7.05 -19.05
C ALA A 221 -3.78 -8.40 -19.64
N SER A 222 -3.06 -9.20 -18.84
CA SER A 222 -2.80 -10.62 -19.17
C SER A 222 -4.06 -11.48 -19.06
N ASP A 223 -4.06 -12.65 -19.70
CA ASP A 223 -5.16 -13.63 -19.52
C ASP A 223 -5.36 -13.99 -18.05
N VAL A 224 -4.29 -14.11 -17.25
CA VAL A 224 -4.38 -14.42 -15.81
C VAL A 224 -5.28 -13.41 -15.08
N VAL A 225 -5.09 -12.11 -15.32
CA VAL A 225 -5.92 -11.06 -14.72
C VAL A 225 -7.37 -11.21 -15.15
N ARG A 226 -7.63 -11.46 -16.44
CA ARG A 226 -8.98 -11.68 -16.99
C ARG A 226 -9.69 -12.87 -16.33
N GLN A 227 -8.97 -13.98 -16.14
CA GLN A 227 -9.52 -15.19 -15.51
C GLN A 227 -9.83 -14.96 -14.04
N LEU A 228 -8.97 -14.24 -13.30
CA LEU A 228 -9.18 -13.93 -11.89
C LEU A 228 -10.41 -13.05 -11.63
N VAL A 229 -10.88 -12.30 -12.63
CA VAL A 229 -12.07 -11.45 -12.53
C VAL A 229 -13.27 -11.98 -13.31
N ALA A 230 -13.22 -13.24 -13.75
CA ALA A 230 -14.34 -13.86 -14.46
C ALA A 230 -15.65 -13.73 -13.65
N GLY A 231 -16.73 -13.32 -14.31
CA GLY A 231 -18.04 -13.11 -13.69
C GLY A 231 -18.20 -11.78 -12.92
N LYS A 232 -17.21 -10.88 -12.92
CA LYS A 232 -17.31 -9.56 -12.27
C LYS A 232 -17.87 -8.44 -13.17
N GLY A 233 -18.24 -8.75 -14.41
CA GLY A 233 -18.86 -7.80 -15.33
C GLY A 233 -17.90 -6.88 -16.09
N PHE A 234 -16.58 -7.08 -15.97
CA PHE A 234 -15.61 -6.38 -16.81
C PHE A 234 -15.68 -6.84 -18.26
N LEU A 235 -15.57 -5.89 -19.19
CA LEU A 235 -15.57 -6.15 -20.62
C LEU A 235 -14.13 -6.17 -21.14
N PHE A 236 -13.83 -7.17 -21.95
CA PHE A 236 -12.50 -7.38 -22.52
C PHE A 236 -12.59 -7.52 -24.05
N SER A 237 -11.62 -6.95 -24.75
CA SER A 237 -11.38 -7.22 -26.17
C SER A 237 -10.07 -7.96 -26.32
N ASP A 238 -10.11 -9.09 -27.02
CA ASP A 238 -8.94 -9.95 -27.24
C ASP A 238 -7.95 -9.28 -28.20
N ARG A 239 -6.68 -9.18 -27.78
CA ARG A 239 -5.57 -8.68 -28.62
C ARG A 239 -4.73 -9.81 -29.21
N GLY A 240 -5.09 -11.07 -28.93
CA GLY A 240 -4.36 -12.25 -29.37
C GLY A 240 -3.03 -12.42 -28.65
N ASP A 241 -2.21 -13.32 -29.20
CA ASP A 241 -0.91 -13.68 -28.67
C ASP A 241 0.16 -12.67 -29.10
N VAL A 242 0.82 -12.04 -28.14
CA VAL A 242 1.80 -10.98 -28.38
C VAL A 242 3.18 -11.43 -27.89
N ALA A 243 4.17 -11.36 -28.78
CA ALA A 243 5.56 -11.58 -28.41
C ALA A 243 6.07 -10.42 -27.53
N LEU A 244 6.53 -10.75 -26.32
CA LEU A 244 7.08 -9.78 -25.38
C LEU A 244 8.58 -10.00 -25.22
N ARG A 245 9.35 -8.91 -25.23
CA ARG A 245 10.81 -8.98 -25.08
C ARG A 245 11.17 -9.64 -23.75
N GLY A 246 11.94 -10.73 -23.82
CA GLY A 246 12.43 -11.49 -22.66
C GLY A 246 11.53 -12.65 -22.25
N PHE A 247 10.49 -12.96 -23.02
CA PHE A 247 9.63 -14.13 -22.84
C PHE A 247 9.75 -15.03 -24.06
N GLU A 248 9.92 -16.33 -23.84
CA GLU A 248 10.06 -17.32 -24.92
C GLU A 248 8.73 -17.55 -25.64
N ASP A 249 7.65 -17.68 -24.85
CA ASP A 249 6.31 -17.89 -25.38
C ASP A 249 5.54 -16.57 -25.56
N PRO A 250 4.75 -16.43 -26.64
CA PRO A 250 3.79 -15.35 -26.78
C PRO A 250 2.80 -15.31 -25.60
N VAL A 251 2.44 -14.10 -25.18
CA VAL A 251 1.48 -13.89 -24.08
C VAL A 251 0.19 -13.34 -24.66
N ARG A 252 -0.93 -13.98 -24.33
CA ARG A 252 -2.25 -13.48 -24.74
C ARG A 252 -2.65 -12.26 -23.92
N LEU A 253 -2.99 -11.17 -24.61
CA LEU A 253 -3.35 -9.90 -24.01
C LEU A 253 -4.80 -9.54 -24.29
N TYR A 254 -5.38 -8.76 -23.40
CA TYR A 254 -6.73 -8.24 -23.55
C TYR A 254 -6.74 -6.74 -23.24
N GLU A 255 -7.46 -5.99 -24.04
CA GLU A 255 -7.84 -4.63 -23.69
C GLU A 255 -9.04 -4.67 -22.74
N VAL A 256 -9.01 -3.89 -21.67
CA VAL A 256 -10.14 -3.70 -20.77
C VAL A 256 -10.95 -2.49 -21.23
N ARG A 257 -12.22 -2.71 -21.56
CA ARG A 257 -13.11 -1.63 -22.00
C ARG A 257 -13.63 -0.87 -20.79
N TRP A 258 -13.35 0.43 -20.74
CA TRP A 258 -13.71 1.32 -19.63
C TRP A 258 -14.62 2.48 -20.05
N ARG A 259 -14.65 2.77 -21.36
CA ARG A 259 -15.64 3.62 -22.02
C ARG A 259 -16.81 2.75 -22.44
N GLU A 260 -18.02 3.27 -22.25
CA GLU A 260 -19.18 2.69 -22.92
C GLU A 260 -19.06 3.08 -24.40
N ASP A 261 -18.98 2.09 -25.28
CA ASP A 261 -19.18 2.34 -26.70
C ASP A 261 -20.63 2.83 -26.85
N GLY A 262 -20.80 4.08 -27.30
CA GLY A 262 -22.10 4.65 -27.62
C GLY A 262 -22.76 3.97 -28.81
#